data_AF-A0AAD5LFH6-F1
#
_entry.id   AF-A0AAD5LFH6-F1
#
_cell.length_a   1.000
_cell.length_b   1.000
_cell.length_c   1.000
_cell.angle_alpha   90.00
_cell.angle_beta   90.00
_cell.angle_gamma   90.00
#
_symmetry.space_group_name_H-M   'P 1'
#
loop_
_entity.id
_entity.type
_entity.pdbx_description
1 polymer ?
#
loop_
_entity_poly.entity_id
_entity_poly.type
_entity_poly.pdbx_seq_one_letter_code
_entity_poly.pdbx_strand_id
1 'polypeptide(L)'
;MDNMDTVGPADPVGATPAPPTLDESSHGDQANSQHQQQQRKKRKVERREKLRKTALCKHYGKPGGCPFTNCKFAHGLDEVVADTEGLTLAAQRQFIREQVHNRTQRQFIREQVHNRSESRFTQAPAEGEVIARRGTMIERYYTELFACDVMSRPNEDQYVHMHSNRLCVVGVANSHPAMKEEIASIEFTPNVLESRVSGKKKKGGQFMLPETIICHIRCKSGASYAIRSCIRGTLLELNDALLENPHLLQEKHLSDGYLVIIQPKTSEIIEIQESLLTKEEYRQYRLAASQAKETSEAVAVNSTS
;
A
#
# COMPACT_ATOMS: atom_id res chain seq x y z
N MET A 1 16.15 -40.62 65.86
CA MET A 1 16.80 -41.82 65.31
C MET A 1 15.73 -42.90 65.26
N ASP A 2 15.79 -43.68 64.19
CA ASP A 2 14.98 -44.87 63.86
C ASP A 2 13.68 -44.68 63.06
N ASN A 3 13.81 -45.12 61.80
CA ASN A 3 12.81 -45.51 60.82
C ASN A 3 11.85 -46.58 61.36
N MET A 4 10.65 -46.69 60.77
CA MET A 4 10.31 -47.91 60.01
C MET A 4 9.02 -47.74 59.19
N ASP A 5 9.11 -48.30 57.98
CA ASP A 5 8.16 -48.37 56.89
C ASP A 5 6.83 -49.04 57.24
N THR A 6 5.79 -48.77 56.44
CA THR A 6 5.08 -49.85 55.73
C THR A 6 4.19 -49.32 54.62
N VAL A 7 4.45 -49.86 53.42
CA VAL A 7 3.73 -49.72 52.17
C VAL A 7 2.51 -50.67 52.16
N GLY A 8 1.38 -50.22 51.61
CA GLY A 8 0.21 -51.05 51.27
C GLY A 8 -0.36 -50.64 49.90
N PRO A 9 -0.92 -51.58 49.11
CA PRO A 9 -0.81 -51.59 47.65
C PRO A 9 -1.89 -50.79 46.91
N ALA A 10 -1.52 -50.34 45.71
CA ALA A 10 -2.38 -49.73 44.72
C ALA A 10 -3.00 -50.79 43.80
N ASP A 11 -4.31 -50.69 43.58
CA ASP A 11 -5.03 -51.34 42.48
C ASP A 11 -5.87 -50.29 41.71
N PRO A 12 -6.19 -50.53 40.42
CA PRO A 12 -6.25 -49.49 39.42
C PRO A 12 -7.69 -49.18 38.99
N VAL A 13 -8.11 -47.91 39.02
CA VAL A 13 -9.37 -47.49 38.37
C VAL A 13 -9.25 -46.05 37.86
N GLY A 14 -9.43 -45.87 36.55
CA GLY A 14 -9.62 -44.54 35.96
C GLY A 14 -9.05 -44.40 34.56
N ALA A 15 -9.63 -45.08 33.57
CA ALA A 15 -9.39 -44.79 32.17
C ALA A 15 -9.91 -43.38 31.84
N THR A 16 -9.00 -42.43 31.63
CA THR A 16 -9.30 -41.15 30.99
C THR A 16 -9.44 -41.34 29.47
N PRO A 17 -10.45 -40.73 28.82
CA PRO A 17 -10.65 -40.86 27.38
C PRO A 17 -9.53 -40.15 26.60
N ALA A 18 -9.15 -40.76 25.48
CA ALA A 18 -8.15 -40.27 24.55
C ALA A 18 -8.49 -38.86 24.02
N PRO A 19 -7.47 -38.01 23.73
CA PRO A 19 -7.71 -36.74 23.07
C PRO A 19 -8.21 -36.96 21.62
N PRO A 20 -9.06 -36.07 21.10
CA PRO A 20 -9.54 -36.16 19.72
C PRO A 20 -8.36 -36.06 18.76
N THR A 21 -8.32 -37.01 17.82
CA THR A 21 -7.40 -37.06 16.70
C THR A 21 -7.43 -35.72 15.95
N LEU A 22 -6.27 -35.06 15.91
CA LEU A 22 -6.04 -33.89 15.08
C LEU A 22 -6.17 -34.31 13.62
N ASP A 23 -7.22 -33.80 12.98
CA ASP A 23 -7.55 -33.97 11.59
C ASP A 23 -6.43 -33.41 10.68
N GLU A 24 -6.09 -34.18 9.65
CA GLU A 24 -5.05 -33.94 8.67
C GLU A 24 -5.43 -32.77 7.75
N SER A 25 -5.08 -31.54 8.13
CA SER A 25 -5.17 -30.39 7.22
C SER A 25 -4.06 -29.34 7.38
N SER A 26 -2.91 -29.72 7.95
CA SER A 26 -1.79 -28.80 8.22
C SER A 26 -0.72 -28.72 7.12
N HIS A 27 -0.84 -29.52 6.04
CA HIS A 27 0.20 -29.65 5.03
C HIS A 27 0.12 -28.60 3.91
N GLY A 28 -1.07 -28.06 3.63
CA GLY A 28 -1.28 -27.03 2.59
C GLY A 28 -0.73 -25.65 2.97
N ASP A 29 -0.91 -25.24 4.22
CA ASP A 29 -0.50 -23.90 4.70
C ASP A 29 1.01 -23.77 4.87
N GLN A 30 1.70 -24.84 5.25
CA GLN A 30 3.16 -24.84 5.38
C GLN A 30 3.84 -24.82 4.01
N ALA A 31 3.32 -25.55 3.03
CA ALA A 31 3.84 -25.55 1.66
C ALA A 31 3.70 -24.17 0.99
N ASN A 32 2.57 -23.48 1.18
CA ASN A 32 2.33 -22.13 0.65
C ASN A 32 3.24 -21.08 1.32
N SER A 33 3.40 -21.16 2.65
CA SER A 33 4.34 -20.32 3.42
C SER A 33 5.81 -20.49 2.96
N GLN A 34 6.25 -21.74 2.75
CA GLN A 34 7.59 -22.03 2.27
C GLN A 34 7.81 -21.58 0.82
N HIS A 35 6.80 -21.73 -0.04
CA HIS A 35 6.85 -21.26 -1.42
C HIS A 35 6.94 -19.73 -1.48
N GLN A 36 6.16 -18.99 -0.68
CA GLN A 36 6.28 -17.53 -0.54
C GLN A 36 7.66 -17.11 0.00
N GLN A 37 8.23 -17.84 0.96
CA GLN A 37 9.58 -17.54 1.47
C GLN A 37 10.67 -17.76 0.41
N GLN A 38 10.55 -18.81 -0.41
CA GLN A 38 11.48 -19.06 -1.51
C GLN A 38 11.36 -18.00 -2.61
N GLN A 39 10.13 -17.61 -2.98
CA GLN A 39 9.89 -16.52 -3.93
C GLN A 39 10.45 -15.19 -3.40
N ARG A 40 10.30 -14.89 -2.10
CA ARG A 40 10.90 -13.71 -1.45
C ARG A 40 12.43 -13.72 -1.50
N LYS A 41 13.07 -14.87 -1.29
CA LYS A 41 14.54 -15.01 -1.40
C LYS A 41 15.00 -14.79 -2.84
N LYS A 42 14.31 -15.37 -3.82
CA LYS A 42 14.60 -15.19 -5.25
C LYS A 42 14.51 -13.72 -5.66
N ARG A 43 13.40 -13.04 -5.31
CA ARG A 43 13.20 -11.61 -5.58
C ARG A 43 14.26 -10.72 -4.92
N LYS A 44 14.73 -11.06 -3.71
CA LYS A 44 15.81 -10.32 -3.03
C LYS A 44 17.15 -10.40 -3.79
N VAL A 45 17.44 -11.55 -4.39
CA VAL A 45 18.65 -11.74 -5.20
C VAL A 45 18.52 -10.94 -6.50
N GLU A 46 17.41 -11.10 -7.22
CA GLU A 46 17.13 -10.35 -8.46
C GLU A 46 17.18 -8.83 -8.23
N ARG A 47 16.65 -8.33 -7.11
CA ARG A 47 16.74 -6.91 -6.72
C ARG A 47 18.17 -6.45 -6.44
N ARG A 48 18.99 -7.28 -5.78
CA ARG A 48 20.41 -6.96 -5.53
C ARG A 48 21.20 -6.85 -6.83
N GLU A 49 20.85 -7.64 -7.83
CA GLU A 49 21.45 -7.57 -9.15
C GLU A 49 20.98 -6.34 -9.93
N LYS A 50 19.69 -6.02 -9.92
CA LYS A 50 19.15 -4.79 -10.55
C LYS A 50 19.72 -3.50 -9.97
N LEU A 51 20.04 -3.46 -8.68
CA LEU A 51 20.63 -2.30 -8.02
C LEU A 51 22.16 -2.23 -8.15
N ARG A 52 22.79 -3.24 -8.76
CA ARG A 52 24.24 -3.30 -8.91
C ARG A 52 24.67 -2.20 -9.88
N LYS A 53 25.76 -1.51 -9.54
CA LYS A 53 26.35 -0.43 -10.36
C LYS A 53 25.44 0.80 -10.58
N THR A 54 24.36 0.97 -9.81
CA THR A 54 23.49 2.17 -9.88
C THR A 54 24.08 3.44 -9.24
N ALA A 55 25.19 3.32 -8.51
CA ALA A 55 25.85 4.43 -7.83
C ALA A 55 27.37 4.27 -7.83
N LEU A 56 28.09 5.40 -7.85
CA LEU A 56 29.56 5.43 -7.79
C LEU A 56 30.12 4.86 -6.48
N CYS A 57 31.17 4.09 -6.60
CA CYS A 57 31.90 3.52 -5.47
C CYS A 57 32.68 4.60 -4.73
N LYS A 58 32.49 4.68 -3.42
CA LYS A 58 33.18 5.65 -2.55
C LYS A 58 34.70 5.45 -2.46
N HIS A 59 35.20 4.29 -2.90
CA HIS A 59 36.62 3.97 -2.88
C HIS A 59 37.30 4.18 -4.23
N TYR A 60 36.53 4.46 -5.29
CA TYR A 60 37.07 4.61 -6.65
C TYR A 60 38.12 5.72 -6.75
N GLY A 61 37.86 6.90 -6.17
CA GLY A 61 38.79 8.03 -6.20
C GLY A 61 39.83 8.07 -5.08
N LYS A 62 40.01 7.00 -4.31
CA LYS A 62 41.00 6.96 -3.23
C LYS A 62 42.36 6.47 -3.77
N PRO A 63 43.50 6.93 -3.21
CA PRO A 63 44.85 6.59 -3.71
C PRO A 63 45.19 5.08 -3.68
N GLY A 64 44.42 4.26 -2.95
CA GLY A 64 44.54 2.80 -2.95
C GLY A 64 43.47 2.05 -3.76
N GLY A 65 42.62 2.76 -4.51
CA GLY A 65 41.52 2.18 -5.27
C GLY A 65 40.47 1.46 -4.41
N CYS A 66 39.57 0.74 -5.08
CA CYS A 66 38.57 -0.09 -4.41
C CYS A 66 39.17 -1.46 -4.05
N PRO A 67 39.11 -1.91 -2.79
CA PRO A 67 39.64 -3.21 -2.38
C PRO A 67 38.72 -4.38 -2.74
N PHE A 68 37.52 -4.11 -3.24
CA PHE A 68 36.51 -5.13 -3.54
C PHE A 68 36.57 -5.52 -5.02
N THR A 69 36.94 -6.77 -5.30
CA THR A 69 37.01 -7.34 -6.66
C THR A 69 35.62 -7.45 -7.31
N ASN A 70 34.60 -7.80 -6.53
CA ASN A 70 33.21 -7.81 -6.97
C ASN A 70 32.42 -6.64 -6.37
N CYS A 71 32.89 -5.40 -6.60
CA CYS A 71 32.26 -4.22 -6.02
C CYS A 71 30.86 -4.02 -6.61
N LYS A 72 29.86 -3.91 -5.73
CA LYS A 72 28.46 -3.65 -6.08
C LYS A 72 28.20 -2.23 -6.62
N PHE A 73 29.18 -1.34 -6.53
CA PHE A 73 29.10 0.05 -6.96
C PHE A 73 29.97 0.28 -8.20
N ALA A 74 29.64 1.31 -8.99
CA ALA A 74 30.31 1.66 -10.23
C ALA A 74 31.70 2.26 -9.98
N HIS A 75 32.70 1.81 -10.73
CA HIS A 75 34.08 2.33 -10.72
C HIS A 75 34.33 3.28 -11.89
N GLY A 76 33.41 4.22 -12.10
CA GLY A 76 33.42 5.16 -13.23
C GLY A 76 31.99 5.54 -13.61
N LEU A 77 31.81 6.66 -14.30
CA LEU A 77 30.49 7.07 -14.79
C LEU A 77 29.96 6.12 -15.88
N ASP A 78 30.88 5.50 -16.62
CA ASP A 78 30.58 4.56 -17.70
C ASP A 78 30.00 3.22 -17.19
N GLU A 79 30.25 2.91 -15.91
CA GLU A 79 29.66 1.76 -15.23
C GLU A 79 28.32 2.09 -14.54
N VAL A 80 27.90 3.36 -14.49
CA VAL A 80 26.65 3.74 -13.81
C VAL A 80 25.46 3.39 -14.68
N VAL A 81 24.68 2.39 -14.28
CA VAL A 81 23.41 2.06 -14.94
C VAL A 81 22.38 3.13 -14.60
N ALA A 82 22.04 3.97 -15.59
CA ALA A 82 21.22 5.18 -15.44
C ALA A 82 19.70 4.94 -15.33
N ASP A 83 19.22 3.71 -15.53
CA ASP A 83 17.77 3.35 -15.54
C ASP A 83 17.08 3.36 -14.16
N THR A 84 17.51 4.26 -13.28
CA THR A 84 16.84 4.58 -12.01
C THR A 84 16.43 6.05 -11.95
N GLU A 85 15.99 6.61 -13.09
CA GLU A 85 15.58 8.01 -13.23
C GLU A 85 14.46 8.44 -12.25
N GLY A 86 13.71 7.51 -11.67
CA GLY A 86 12.65 7.80 -10.68
C GLY A 86 13.05 7.81 -9.20
N LEU A 87 14.28 7.43 -8.85
CA LEU A 87 14.61 6.92 -7.50
C LEU A 87 15.54 7.77 -6.64
N THR A 88 16.34 8.62 -7.26
CA THR A 88 17.34 9.37 -6.50
C THR A 88 16.67 10.53 -5.77
N LEU A 89 17.18 10.89 -4.57
CA LEU A 89 16.79 12.14 -3.91
C LEU A 89 17.04 13.37 -4.80
N ALA A 90 17.97 13.27 -5.75
CA ALA A 90 18.23 14.27 -6.78
C ALA A 90 17.06 14.34 -7.79
N ALA A 91 16.59 13.20 -8.32
CA ALA A 91 15.41 13.12 -9.17
C ALA A 91 14.14 13.61 -8.44
N GLN A 92 13.98 13.30 -7.14
CA GLN A 92 12.88 13.84 -6.32
C GLN A 92 12.94 15.38 -6.22
N ARG A 93 14.12 15.95 -5.95
CA ARG A 93 14.32 17.40 -5.88
C ARG A 93 14.14 18.07 -7.25
N GLN A 94 14.57 17.41 -8.32
CA GLN A 94 14.42 17.87 -9.70
C GLN A 94 12.95 17.86 -10.11
N PHE A 95 12.21 16.79 -9.85
CA PHE A 95 10.77 16.71 -10.11
C PHE A 95 9.99 17.76 -9.31
N ILE A 96 10.30 17.96 -8.02
CA ILE A 96 9.67 19.03 -7.23
C ILE A 96 9.97 20.41 -7.82
N ARG A 97 11.22 20.69 -8.23
CA ARG A 97 11.62 21.96 -8.87
C ARG A 97 10.94 22.16 -10.21
N GLU A 98 10.85 21.12 -11.03
CA GLU A 98 10.19 21.14 -12.33
C GLU A 98 8.68 21.32 -12.20
N GLN A 99 8.06 20.73 -11.18
CA GLN A 99 6.65 20.96 -10.85
C GLN A 99 6.39 22.40 -10.37
N VAL A 100 7.30 23.00 -9.60
CA VAL A 100 7.22 24.42 -9.23
C VAL A 100 7.43 25.31 -10.45
N HIS A 101 8.41 25.01 -11.32
CA HIS A 101 8.67 25.74 -12.55
C HIS A 101 7.47 25.67 -13.52
N ASN A 102 6.85 24.49 -13.66
CA ASN A 102 5.62 24.31 -14.44
C ASN A 102 4.44 25.10 -13.86
N ARG A 103 4.37 25.30 -12.54
CA ARG A 103 3.36 26.20 -11.93
C ARG A 103 3.63 27.66 -12.29
N THR A 104 4.89 28.09 -12.23
CA THR A 104 5.30 29.45 -12.62
C THR A 104 5.06 29.69 -14.12
N GLN A 105 5.45 28.75 -15.00
CA GLN A 105 5.19 28.84 -16.43
C GLN A 105 3.70 28.85 -16.75
N ARG A 106 2.87 28.04 -16.06
CA ARG A 106 1.40 28.06 -16.23
C ARG A 106 0.76 29.35 -15.71
N GLN A 107 1.30 29.96 -14.66
CA GLN A 107 0.87 31.29 -14.21
C GLN A 107 1.24 32.39 -15.21
N PHE A 108 2.44 32.34 -15.80
CA PHE A 108 2.87 33.28 -16.84
C PHE A 108 2.07 33.15 -18.14
N ILE A 109 1.76 31.93 -18.59
CA ILE A 109 0.87 31.71 -19.75
C ILE A 109 -0.53 32.28 -19.46
N ARG A 110 -1.05 32.14 -18.23
CA ARG A 110 -2.33 32.71 -17.81
C ARG A 110 -2.33 34.24 -17.88
N GLU A 111 -1.23 34.88 -17.49
CA GLU A 111 -1.09 36.35 -17.50
C GLU A 111 -0.95 36.90 -18.93
N GLN A 112 -0.21 36.21 -19.82
CA GLN A 112 -0.16 36.58 -21.24
C GLN A 112 -1.48 36.37 -21.99
N VAL A 113 -2.24 35.31 -21.65
CA VAL A 113 -3.56 35.06 -22.27
C VAL A 113 -4.60 36.06 -21.77
N HIS A 114 -4.54 36.45 -20.48
CA HIS A 114 -5.45 37.47 -19.92
C HIS A 114 -5.22 38.85 -20.51
N ASN A 115 -3.96 39.26 -20.70
CA ASN A 115 -3.62 40.55 -21.30
C ASN A 115 -3.87 40.60 -22.83
N ARG A 116 -3.94 39.45 -23.51
CA ARG A 116 -4.26 39.38 -24.95
C ARG A 116 -5.76 39.40 -25.22
N SER A 117 -6.59 38.96 -24.27
CA SER A 117 -8.06 38.94 -24.41
C SER A 117 -8.75 40.24 -24.00
N GLU A 118 -8.07 41.17 -23.34
CA GLU A 118 -8.66 42.45 -22.90
C GLU A 118 -8.99 43.46 -24.02
N SER A 119 -8.57 43.26 -25.28
CA SER A 119 -9.02 44.15 -26.38
C SER A 119 -10.18 43.63 -27.22
N ARG A 120 -10.77 42.46 -26.89
CA ARG A 120 -11.85 41.91 -27.74
C ARG A 120 -12.75 40.89 -27.05
N PHE A 121 -13.57 41.30 -26.07
CA PHE A 121 -14.95 40.80 -25.91
C PHE A 121 -15.66 41.48 -24.72
N THR A 122 -16.36 42.59 -24.98
CA THR A 122 -17.55 42.97 -24.21
C THR A 122 -18.69 42.07 -24.65
N GLN A 123 -18.89 40.95 -23.96
CA GLN A 123 -20.17 40.24 -23.87
C GLN A 123 -20.05 39.17 -22.79
N ALA A 124 -20.95 39.23 -21.81
CA ALA A 124 -21.06 38.25 -20.75
C ALA A 124 -21.27 36.85 -21.34
N PRO A 125 -20.59 35.80 -20.85
CA PRO A 125 -20.88 34.46 -21.31
C PRO A 125 -22.23 34.03 -20.73
N ALA A 126 -23.12 33.62 -21.62
CA ALA A 126 -24.31 32.86 -21.28
C ALA A 126 -23.93 31.59 -20.53
N GLU A 127 -24.87 31.11 -19.73
CA GLU A 127 -24.81 29.94 -18.87
C GLU A 127 -24.04 28.76 -19.49
N GLY A 128 -23.06 28.22 -18.76
CA GLY A 128 -22.67 26.81 -18.94
C GLY A 128 -21.24 26.46 -19.35
N GLU A 129 -20.27 27.38 -19.44
CA GLU A 129 -18.89 26.97 -19.77
C GLU A 129 -17.84 27.52 -18.78
N VAL A 130 -17.80 26.90 -17.60
CA VAL A 130 -16.66 27.00 -16.70
C VAL A 130 -15.51 26.22 -17.35
N ILE A 131 -14.52 26.94 -17.91
CA ILE A 131 -13.28 26.35 -18.40
C ILE A 131 -12.70 25.47 -17.29
N ALA A 132 -12.86 24.14 -17.45
CA ALA A 132 -12.57 23.15 -16.44
C ALA A 132 -11.11 23.28 -15.99
N ARG A 133 -10.91 23.57 -14.69
CA ARG A 133 -9.61 23.39 -14.05
C ARG A 133 -9.17 21.96 -14.34
N ARG A 134 -8.07 21.80 -15.10
CA ARG A 134 -7.51 20.52 -15.53
C ARG A 134 -7.26 19.59 -14.32
N GLY A 135 -8.19 18.66 -14.09
CA GLY A 135 -8.08 17.50 -13.19
C GLY A 135 -8.26 17.76 -11.68
N THR A 136 -8.63 16.69 -10.95
CA THR A 136 -8.76 16.69 -9.48
C THR A 136 -7.41 16.87 -8.78
N MET A 137 -7.39 17.08 -7.45
CA MET A 137 -6.14 17.11 -6.68
C MET A 137 -5.37 15.79 -6.76
N ILE A 138 -6.10 14.68 -6.84
CA ILE A 138 -5.55 13.33 -6.92
C ILE A 138 -4.81 13.15 -8.25
N GLU A 139 -5.50 13.42 -9.35
CA GLU A 139 -4.93 13.30 -10.71
C GLU A 139 -3.69 14.17 -10.93
N ARG A 140 -3.59 15.31 -10.23
CA ARG A 140 -2.46 16.23 -10.39
C ARG A 140 -1.25 15.88 -9.54
N TYR A 141 -1.43 15.24 -8.39
CA TYR A 141 -0.37 15.13 -7.39
C TYR A 141 -0.13 13.72 -6.86
N TYR A 142 -1.01 12.78 -7.16
CA TYR A 142 -0.97 11.42 -6.66
C TYR A 142 -0.88 10.43 -7.82
N THR A 143 -0.04 9.42 -7.64
CA THR A 143 -0.08 8.19 -8.41
C THR A 143 -1.08 7.26 -7.74
N GLU A 144 -2.18 6.96 -8.44
CA GLU A 144 -3.23 6.06 -7.96
C GLU A 144 -2.78 4.60 -8.14
N LEU A 145 -2.48 3.94 -7.01
CA LEU A 145 -2.13 2.51 -6.96
C LEU A 145 -3.18 1.74 -6.16
N PHE A 146 -3.35 0.46 -6.46
CA PHE A 146 -4.39 -0.39 -5.89
C PHE A 146 -3.82 -1.74 -5.47
N ALA A 147 -4.22 -2.20 -4.29
CA ALA A 147 -4.02 -3.55 -3.82
C ALA A 147 -5.33 -4.33 -4.05
N CYS A 148 -5.30 -5.27 -4.97
CA CYS A 148 -6.43 -6.15 -5.26
C CYS A 148 -6.43 -7.39 -4.36
N ASP A 149 -7.63 -7.86 -4.03
CA ASP A 149 -7.89 -9.14 -3.36
C ASP A 149 -6.95 -9.37 -2.16
N VAL A 150 -6.99 -8.43 -1.22
CA VAL A 150 -6.05 -8.42 -0.11
C VAL A 150 -6.19 -9.72 0.70
N MET A 151 -5.08 -10.45 0.85
CA MET A 151 -5.03 -11.80 1.45
C MET A 151 -5.90 -12.84 0.73
N SER A 152 -6.01 -12.75 -0.60
CA SER A 152 -6.79 -13.67 -1.43
C SER A 152 -8.29 -13.64 -1.12
N ARG A 153 -8.78 -12.56 -0.52
CA ARG A 153 -10.21 -12.37 -0.29
C ARG A 153 -10.82 -11.60 -1.46
N PRO A 154 -11.87 -12.14 -2.09
CA PRO A 154 -12.41 -11.55 -3.31
C PRO A 154 -12.99 -10.16 -3.03
N ASN A 155 -12.58 -9.19 -3.85
CA ASN A 155 -13.06 -7.81 -3.84
C ASN A 155 -12.67 -6.99 -2.59
N GLU A 156 -11.87 -7.50 -1.65
CA GLU A 156 -11.36 -6.69 -0.52
C GLU A 156 -10.23 -5.76 -1.00
N ASP A 157 -10.59 -4.77 -1.83
CA ASP A 157 -9.67 -3.86 -2.49
C ASP A 157 -9.38 -2.60 -1.69
N GLN A 158 -8.11 -2.20 -1.74
CA GLN A 158 -7.63 -1.01 -1.06
C GLN A 158 -6.84 -0.16 -2.04
N TYR A 159 -6.95 1.16 -1.93
CA TYR A 159 -6.15 2.09 -2.71
C TYR A 159 -4.96 2.57 -1.88
N VAL A 160 -3.88 2.87 -2.58
CA VAL A 160 -2.65 3.48 -2.06
C VAL A 160 -2.26 4.62 -2.99
N HIS A 161 -2.66 5.84 -2.65
CA HIS A 161 -2.33 7.01 -3.46
C HIS A 161 -0.97 7.55 -3.04
N MET A 162 0.02 7.42 -3.92
CA MET A 162 1.37 7.92 -3.67
C MET A 162 1.50 9.35 -4.17
N HIS A 163 1.65 10.30 -3.26
CA HIS A 163 1.86 11.70 -3.60
C HIS A 163 3.26 11.93 -4.20
N SER A 164 3.44 13.04 -4.92
CA SER A 164 4.74 13.49 -5.45
C SER A 164 5.85 13.65 -4.38
N ASN A 165 5.49 13.93 -3.13
CA ASN A 165 6.42 13.96 -1.99
C ASN A 165 6.73 12.56 -1.40
N ARG A 166 6.22 11.50 -2.04
CA ARG A 166 6.35 10.09 -1.66
C ARG A 166 5.63 9.69 -0.37
N LEU A 167 4.71 10.51 0.14
CA LEU A 167 3.76 10.07 1.16
C LEU A 167 2.66 9.25 0.48
N CYS A 168 2.23 8.18 1.15
CA CYS A 168 1.20 7.29 0.67
C CYS A 168 -0.05 7.45 1.53
N VAL A 169 -1.16 7.79 0.89
CA VAL A 169 -2.48 7.80 1.53
C VAL A 169 -3.13 6.45 1.25
N VAL A 170 -3.52 5.74 2.30
CA VAL A 170 -4.16 4.42 2.21
C VAL A 170 -5.63 4.55 2.59
N GLY A 171 -6.47 3.88 1.82
CA GLY A 171 -7.90 3.79 2.11
C GLY A 171 -8.57 2.66 1.34
N VAL A 172 -9.90 2.66 1.40
CA VAL A 172 -10.73 1.58 0.84
C VAL A 172 -11.14 1.93 -0.59
N ALA A 173 -10.99 0.99 -1.53
CA ALA A 173 -11.41 1.19 -2.90
C ALA A 173 -12.94 1.08 -3.05
N ASN A 174 -13.50 1.71 -4.07
CA ASN A 174 -14.96 1.73 -4.29
C ASN A 174 -15.56 0.34 -4.61
N SER A 175 -14.75 -0.61 -5.09
CA SER A 175 -15.18 -2.00 -5.34
C SER A 175 -15.39 -2.80 -4.06
N HIS A 176 -14.84 -2.34 -2.93
CA HIS A 176 -14.78 -3.08 -1.68
C HIS A 176 -16.19 -3.35 -1.14
N PRO A 177 -16.50 -4.57 -0.64
CA PRO A 177 -17.82 -4.91 -0.09
C PRO A 177 -18.31 -3.93 0.98
N ALA A 178 -17.42 -3.48 1.87
CA ALA A 178 -17.73 -2.45 2.88
C ALA A 178 -18.25 -1.11 2.33
N MET A 179 -18.02 -0.79 1.06
CA MET A 179 -18.59 0.41 0.42
C MET A 179 -20.02 0.21 -0.06
N LYS A 180 -20.43 -1.05 -0.27
CA LYS A 180 -21.80 -1.40 -0.71
C LYS A 180 -22.77 -1.53 0.45
N GLU A 181 -22.25 -1.85 1.63
CA GLU A 181 -23.03 -2.00 2.86
C GLU A 181 -22.90 -0.78 3.75
N GLU A 182 -23.90 -0.52 4.60
CA GLU A 182 -23.84 0.59 5.55
C GLU A 182 -22.86 0.29 6.70
N ILE A 183 -21.90 1.20 6.91
CA ILE A 183 -20.89 1.06 7.96
C ILE A 183 -21.49 1.43 9.31
N ALA A 184 -21.32 0.55 10.30
CA ALA A 184 -21.76 0.77 11.68
C ALA A 184 -20.66 1.44 12.51
N SER A 185 -19.43 0.94 12.43
CA SER A 185 -18.28 1.47 13.18
C SER A 185 -16.95 1.08 12.55
N ILE A 186 -15.91 1.86 12.81
CA ILE A 186 -14.54 1.58 12.38
C ILE A 186 -13.68 1.48 13.63
N GLU A 187 -13.06 0.33 13.85
CA GLU A 187 -12.22 0.07 15.02
C GLU A 187 -10.75 0.00 14.61
N PHE A 188 -9.96 0.99 14.99
CA PHE A 188 -8.53 0.97 14.76
C PHE A 188 -7.82 0.08 15.77
N THR A 189 -6.78 -0.62 15.32
CA THR A 189 -5.95 -1.43 16.21
C THR A 189 -5.15 -0.51 17.17
N PRO A 190 -4.92 -0.92 18.43
CA PRO A 190 -4.29 -0.07 19.44
C PRO A 190 -2.88 0.39 19.02
N ASN A 191 -2.13 -0.49 18.34
CA ASN A 191 -0.79 -0.18 17.81
C ASN A 191 -0.78 1.00 16.83
N VAL A 192 -1.88 1.23 16.13
CA VAL A 192 -2.04 2.30 15.13
C VAL A 192 -2.60 3.55 15.80
N LEU A 193 -3.52 3.39 16.75
CA LEU A 193 -4.11 4.48 17.54
C LEU A 193 -3.07 5.21 18.41
N GLU A 194 -2.15 4.46 19.02
CA GLU A 194 -1.10 4.99 19.89
C GLU A 194 0.07 5.63 19.10
N SER A 195 0.14 5.40 17.80
CA SER A 195 1.23 5.87 16.92
C SER A 195 1.08 7.36 16.60
N ARG A 196 1.41 8.23 17.56
CA ARG A 196 1.49 9.68 17.35
C ARG A 196 2.91 10.11 16.99
N VAL A 197 3.10 10.47 15.72
CA VAL A 197 4.41 10.92 15.21
C VAL A 197 4.67 12.35 15.63
N SER A 198 5.77 12.57 16.35
CA SER A 198 6.19 13.91 16.80
C SER A 198 7.63 14.27 16.41
N GLY A 199 7.84 15.56 16.16
CA GLY A 199 9.14 16.18 15.92
C GLY A 199 9.80 15.85 14.57
N LYS A 200 10.90 16.57 14.27
CA LYS A 200 11.66 16.42 13.01
C LYS A 200 12.22 15.00 12.79
N LYS A 201 12.44 14.25 13.87
CA LYS A 201 12.92 12.86 13.84
C LYS A 201 11.80 11.83 13.68
N LYS A 202 10.54 12.26 13.55
CA LYS A 202 9.36 11.38 13.40
C LYS A 202 9.31 10.30 14.48
N LYS A 203 9.57 10.70 15.73
CA LYS A 203 9.57 9.79 16.87
C LYS A 203 8.13 9.37 17.18
N GLY A 204 7.93 8.10 17.51
CA GLY A 204 6.60 7.54 17.82
C GLY A 204 5.85 6.94 16.62
N GLY A 205 6.42 7.02 15.41
CA GLY A 205 5.82 6.38 14.23
C GLY A 205 6.05 4.88 14.23
N GLN A 206 4.97 4.12 14.25
CA GLN A 206 5.03 2.67 14.13
C GLN A 206 5.45 2.26 12.71
N PHE A 207 6.39 1.33 12.60
CA PHE A 207 6.75 0.75 11.31
C PHE A 207 5.77 -0.37 10.95
N MET A 208 5.05 -0.18 9.84
CA MET A 208 4.01 -1.06 9.34
C MET A 208 4.56 -2.01 8.28
N LEU A 209 4.04 -3.24 8.27
CA LEU A 209 4.25 -4.24 7.21
C LEU A 209 2.99 -4.32 6.33
N PRO A 210 3.07 -4.80 5.08
CA PRO A 210 1.92 -4.90 4.19
C PRO A 210 0.77 -5.70 4.79
N GLU A 211 1.11 -6.73 5.57
CA GLU A 211 0.16 -7.64 6.19
C GLU A 211 -0.45 -7.08 7.50
N THR A 212 0.10 -5.99 8.04
CA THR A 212 -0.38 -5.37 9.29
C THR A 212 -1.79 -4.83 9.13
N ILE A 213 -2.68 -5.22 10.03
CA ILE A 213 -4.06 -4.74 10.09
C ILE A 213 -4.08 -3.34 10.70
N ILE A 214 -4.72 -2.40 10.00
CA ILE A 214 -4.91 -1.02 10.44
C ILE A 214 -6.17 -0.91 11.29
N CYS A 215 -7.30 -1.33 10.71
CA CYS A 215 -8.61 -1.24 11.32
C CYS A 215 -9.53 -2.37 10.89
N HIS A 216 -10.60 -2.56 11.66
CA HIS A 216 -11.73 -3.40 11.34
C HIS A 216 -12.93 -2.51 11.03
N ILE A 217 -13.49 -2.65 9.82
CA ILE A 217 -14.73 -1.98 9.44
C ILE A 217 -15.88 -2.93 9.75
N ARG A 218 -16.77 -2.54 10.67
CA ARG A 218 -17.99 -3.29 11.01
C ARG A 218 -19.18 -2.69 10.27
N CYS A 219 -19.93 -3.53 9.58
CA CYS A 219 -21.13 -3.16 8.86
C CYS A 219 -22.38 -3.46 9.69
N LYS A 220 -23.49 -2.77 9.40
CA LYS A 220 -24.78 -3.01 10.08
C LYS A 220 -25.36 -4.39 9.80
N SER A 221 -24.95 -5.02 8.71
CA SER A 221 -25.26 -6.42 8.36
C SER A 221 -24.67 -7.44 9.34
N GLY A 222 -23.72 -7.03 10.19
CA GLY A 222 -22.90 -7.91 11.03
C GLY A 222 -21.59 -8.35 10.39
N ALA A 223 -21.34 -7.99 9.12
CA ALA A 223 -20.06 -8.27 8.46
C ALA A 223 -18.92 -7.41 9.04
N SER A 224 -17.70 -7.96 9.07
CA SER A 224 -16.50 -7.27 9.54
C SER A 224 -15.32 -7.49 8.61
N TYR A 225 -14.74 -6.39 8.12
CA TYR A 225 -13.64 -6.40 7.15
C TYR A 225 -12.34 -5.89 7.77
N ALA A 226 -11.25 -6.63 7.59
CA ALA A 226 -9.94 -6.28 8.15
C ALA A 226 -9.09 -5.54 7.12
N ILE A 227 -8.92 -4.23 7.32
CA ILE A 227 -8.18 -3.36 6.40
C ILE A 227 -6.69 -3.36 6.78
N ARG A 228 -5.80 -3.35 5.78
CA ARG A 228 -4.36 -3.57 5.97
C ARG A 228 -3.54 -2.40 5.45
N SER A 229 -2.28 -2.38 5.83
CA SER A 229 -1.34 -1.35 5.37
C SER A 229 -1.08 -1.41 3.86
N CYS A 230 -1.07 -2.62 3.28
CA CYS A 230 -0.70 -2.91 1.88
C CYS A 230 0.75 -2.56 1.51
N ILE A 231 1.37 -1.62 2.22
CA ILE A 231 2.73 -1.14 1.99
C ILE A 231 3.57 -1.16 3.27
N ARG A 232 4.89 -1.17 3.06
CA ARG A 232 5.90 -1.00 4.12
C ARG A 232 6.17 0.47 4.34
N GLY A 233 6.17 0.91 5.59
CA GLY A 233 6.50 2.30 5.90
C GLY A 233 6.28 2.68 7.35
N THR A 234 6.61 3.92 7.69
CA THR A 234 6.32 4.50 9.00
C THR A 234 4.96 5.17 8.95
N LEU A 235 4.05 4.77 9.83
CA LEU A 235 2.76 5.43 10.01
C LEU A 235 2.99 6.87 10.49
N LEU A 236 2.40 7.85 9.81
CA LEU A 236 2.50 9.27 10.15
C LEU A 236 1.24 9.80 10.82
N GLU A 237 0.10 9.46 10.24
CA GLU A 237 -1.19 10.02 10.60
C GLU A 237 -2.27 8.97 10.42
N LEU A 238 -3.22 8.97 11.36
CA LEU A 238 -4.44 8.18 11.32
C LEU A 238 -5.62 9.16 11.33
N ASN A 239 -6.67 8.83 10.58
CA ASN A 239 -7.85 9.67 10.51
C ASN A 239 -8.76 9.41 11.72
N ASP A 240 -8.51 10.15 12.81
CA ASP A 240 -9.30 10.08 14.05
C ASP A 240 -10.79 10.42 13.80
N ALA A 241 -11.12 11.19 12.75
CA ALA A 241 -12.49 11.59 12.44
C ALA A 241 -13.40 10.42 12.06
N LEU A 242 -12.83 9.30 11.62
CA LEU A 242 -13.59 8.07 11.28
C LEU A 242 -14.11 7.32 12.50
N LEU A 243 -13.54 7.57 13.69
CA LEU A 243 -14.07 7.04 14.95
C LEU A 243 -15.40 7.70 15.32
N GLU A 244 -15.53 9.00 15.02
CA GLU A 244 -16.74 9.77 15.28
C GLU A 244 -17.75 9.66 14.14
N ASN A 245 -17.28 9.70 12.88
CA ASN A 245 -18.11 9.76 11.68
C ASN A 245 -17.70 8.67 10.65
N PRO A 246 -18.16 7.41 10.81
CA PRO A 246 -17.80 6.33 9.91
C PRO A 246 -18.34 6.51 8.48
N HIS A 247 -19.43 7.26 8.31
CA HIS A 247 -20.02 7.57 6.99
C HIS A 247 -19.08 8.36 6.06
N LEU A 248 -18.10 9.08 6.64
CA LEU A 248 -17.11 9.82 5.86
C LEU A 248 -16.31 8.91 4.92
N LEU A 249 -16.10 7.65 5.32
CA LEU A 249 -15.44 6.65 4.50
C LEU A 249 -16.26 6.29 3.25
N GLN A 250 -17.59 6.37 3.28
CA GLN A 250 -18.45 6.09 2.13
C GLN A 250 -18.60 7.31 1.22
N GLU A 251 -18.88 8.48 1.79
CA GLU A 251 -19.15 9.69 1.01
C GLU A 251 -17.90 10.26 0.36
N LYS A 252 -16.77 10.22 1.06
CA LYS A 252 -15.54 10.93 0.71
C LYS A 252 -14.32 10.03 0.77
N HIS A 253 -14.46 8.79 0.30
CA HIS A 253 -13.39 7.79 0.35
C HIS A 253 -12.08 8.24 -0.28
N LEU A 254 -12.10 9.12 -1.29
CA LEU A 254 -10.89 9.62 -1.98
C LEU A 254 -10.29 10.90 -1.36
N SER A 255 -11.03 11.62 -0.52
CA SER A 255 -10.62 12.91 0.04
C SER A 255 -10.48 12.84 1.55
N ASP A 256 -11.54 13.16 2.28
CA ASP A 256 -11.53 13.31 3.73
C ASP A 256 -11.68 11.96 4.45
N GLY A 257 -12.17 10.93 3.76
CA GLY A 257 -12.39 9.57 4.26
C GLY A 257 -11.18 8.64 4.07
N TYR A 258 -9.96 9.15 4.07
CA TYR A 258 -8.76 8.31 4.06
C TYR A 258 -8.58 7.61 5.41
N LEU A 259 -7.86 6.49 5.46
CA LEU A 259 -7.63 5.76 6.73
C LEU A 259 -6.35 6.22 7.42
N VAL A 260 -5.24 6.16 6.69
CA VAL A 260 -3.91 6.49 7.23
C VAL A 260 -3.00 7.12 6.18
N ILE A 261 -2.00 7.84 6.66
CA ILE A 261 -0.88 8.34 5.86
C ILE A 261 0.38 7.62 6.31
N ILE A 262 1.04 6.96 5.36
CA ILE A 262 2.26 6.19 5.58
C ILE A 262 3.40 6.83 4.80
N GLN A 263 4.58 6.85 5.41
CA GLN A 263 5.82 7.20 4.74
C GLN A 263 6.67 5.95 4.46
N PRO A 264 6.75 5.51 3.21
CA PRO A 264 7.71 4.50 2.79
C PRO A 264 9.16 4.95 2.92
N LYS A 265 10.07 3.99 3.01
CA LYS A 265 11.50 4.27 2.81
C LYS A 265 11.77 4.51 1.33
N THR A 266 12.65 5.46 1.00
CA THR A 266 12.98 5.78 -0.40
C THR A 266 13.44 4.56 -1.20
N SER A 267 14.16 3.64 -0.57
CA SER A 267 14.62 2.39 -1.20
C SER A 267 13.49 1.40 -1.52
N GLU A 268 12.34 1.50 -0.87
CA GLU A 268 11.20 0.59 -1.01
C GLU A 268 10.11 1.13 -1.97
N ILE A 269 10.25 2.37 -2.47
CA ILE A 269 9.23 3.01 -3.32
C ILE A 269 8.96 2.21 -4.60
N ILE A 270 10.00 1.78 -5.33
CA ILE A 270 9.80 0.98 -6.55
C ILE A 270 9.08 -0.31 -6.22
N GLU A 271 9.53 -1.01 -5.17
CA GLU A 271 8.97 -2.30 -4.78
C GLU A 271 7.48 -2.17 -4.47
N ILE A 272 7.09 -1.08 -3.83
CA ILE A 272 5.68 -0.75 -3.59
C ILE A 272 4.94 -0.51 -4.91
N GLN A 273 5.49 0.32 -5.80
CA GLN A 273 4.87 0.62 -7.10
C GLN A 273 4.73 -0.61 -8.00
N GLU A 274 5.71 -1.52 -8.01
CA GLU A 274 5.66 -2.78 -8.76
C GLU A 274 4.74 -3.82 -8.12
N SER A 275 4.55 -3.76 -6.80
CA SER A 275 3.67 -4.69 -6.08
C SER A 275 2.19 -4.37 -6.21
N LEU A 276 1.85 -3.14 -6.60
CA LEU A 276 0.48 -2.62 -6.66
C LEU A 276 0.10 -2.35 -8.12
N LEU A 277 -1.19 -2.42 -8.41
CA LEU A 277 -1.72 -2.12 -9.74
C LEU A 277 -1.91 -0.62 -9.91
N THR A 278 -1.57 -0.09 -11.08
CA THR A 278 -1.97 1.26 -11.48
C THR A 278 -3.49 1.34 -11.67
N LYS A 279 -4.04 2.55 -11.68
CA LYS A 279 -5.48 2.78 -11.92
C LYS A 279 -6.02 2.07 -13.16
N GLU A 280 -5.28 2.07 -14.26
CA GLU A 280 -5.73 1.46 -15.51
C GLU A 280 -5.71 -0.07 -15.42
N GLU A 281 -4.62 -0.63 -14.89
CA GLU A 281 -4.51 -2.09 -14.66
C GLU A 281 -5.57 -2.58 -13.68
N TYR A 282 -5.83 -1.82 -12.62
CA TYR A 282 -6.88 -2.10 -11.65
C TYR A 282 -8.27 -2.14 -12.29
N ARG A 283 -8.58 -1.15 -13.15
CA ARG A 283 -9.84 -1.11 -13.89
C ARG A 283 -9.98 -2.33 -14.78
N GLN A 284 -8.94 -2.68 -15.54
CA GLN A 284 -8.93 -3.84 -16.43
C GLN A 284 -9.09 -5.14 -15.64
N TYR A 285 -8.38 -5.27 -14.51
CA TYR A 285 -8.49 -6.41 -13.60
C TYR A 285 -9.92 -6.62 -13.10
N ARG A 286 -10.61 -5.55 -12.70
CA ARG A 286 -11.99 -5.64 -12.22
C ARG A 286 -13.02 -5.88 -13.32
N LEU A 287 -12.81 -5.35 -14.52
CA LEU A 287 -13.63 -5.66 -15.69
C LEU A 287 -13.48 -7.14 -16.11
N ALA A 288 -12.26 -7.67 -16.07
CA ALA A 288 -12.01 -9.09 -16.34
C ALA A 288 -12.65 -9.99 -15.27
N ALA A 289 -12.56 -9.60 -13.99
CA ALA A 289 -13.16 -10.33 -12.88
C ALA A 289 -14.69 -10.35 -12.96
N SER A 290 -15.35 -9.25 -13.35
CA SER A 290 -16.81 -9.23 -13.53
C SER A 290 -17.26 -10.14 -14.68
N GLN A 291 -16.55 -10.11 -15.81
CA GLN A 291 -16.83 -10.99 -16.96
C GLN A 291 -16.62 -12.47 -16.63
N ALA A 292 -15.55 -12.80 -15.88
CA ALA A 292 -15.31 -14.17 -15.44
C ALA A 292 -16.43 -14.68 -14.50
N LYS A 293 -16.93 -13.79 -13.63
CA LYS A 293 -18.05 -14.12 -12.73
C LYS A 293 -19.34 -14.38 -13.50
N GLU A 294 -19.70 -13.52 -14.45
CA GLU A 294 -20.88 -13.70 -15.32
C GLU A 294 -20.79 -15.00 -16.13
N THR A 295 -19.61 -15.32 -16.67
CA THR A 295 -19.40 -16.58 -17.38
C THR A 295 -19.55 -17.79 -16.46
N SER A 296 -19.04 -17.71 -15.23
CA SER A 296 -19.16 -18.81 -14.25
C SER A 296 -20.61 -19.03 -13.78
N GLU A 297 -21.38 -17.96 -13.60
CA GLU A 297 -22.80 -18.04 -13.24
C GLU A 297 -23.64 -18.57 -14.42
N ALA A 298 -23.37 -18.13 -15.65
CA ALA A 298 -24.04 -18.64 -16.84
C ALA A 298 -23.77 -20.16 -17.08
N VAL A 299 -22.55 -20.63 -16.80
CA VAL A 299 -22.22 -22.07 -16.88
C VAL A 299 -22.88 -22.86 -15.75
N ALA A 300 -22.95 -22.32 -14.53
CA ALA A 300 -23.63 -22.98 -13.41
C ALA A 300 -25.13 -23.14 -13.66
N VAL A 301 -25.81 -22.13 -14.19
CA VAL A 301 -27.24 -22.17 -14.51
C VAL A 301 -27.56 -23.19 -15.62
N ASN A 302 -26.68 -23.32 -16.62
CA ASN A 302 -26.84 -24.29 -17.71
C ASN A 302 -26.50 -25.74 -17.30
N SER A 303 -25.87 -25.95 -16.15
CA SER A 303 -25.51 -27.29 -15.63
C SER A 303 -26.56 -27.87 -14.68
N THR A 304 -27.50 -27.04 -14.23
CA THR A 304 -28.61 -27.41 -13.33
C THR A 304 -29.95 -27.55 -14.05
N SER A 305 -29.96 -27.55 -15.39
CA SER A 305 -31.14 -27.76 -16.24
C SER A 305 -31.07 -29.11 -16.96
#